data_AF-A0A811BQQ1-F1
#
_entry.id   AF-A0A811BQQ1-F1
#
_cell.length_a   1.000
_cell.length_b   1.000
_cell.length_c   1.000
_cell.angle_alpha   90.00
_cell.angle_beta   90.00
_cell.angle_gamma   90.00
#
_symmetry.space_group_name_H-M   'P 1'
#
loop_
_entity.id
_entity.type
_entity.pdbx_description
1 polymer ?
#
loop_
_entity_poly.entity_id
_entity_poly.type
_entity_poly.pdbx_seq_one_letter_code
_entity_poly.pdbx_strand_id
1 'polypeptide(L)'
;MPKTRKHLTPTEAEAKGLLCRKHLKERLRLMPGLNTKPAGSVWQGQGAYDVYNPAECVPWRWMPGRAQVRRQHVAAQAKDLIAAGCIVLDTETTGLGDDAEICEITILDVTGAPILDTLVRPTRPIPVEATAIHKITDAMVASAPSWPEVAEQYAAAVAGRTVVAYNVAFDARLLRQTYQIHGLTAPVLTTACAMLMYAEWHGEYDRSRDRWRWLKLIEAATDCGVAEDGAHRALADARMTLGVLRYLQRRTNGRRPAGPKVATVPQEALPSVLG
;
A
#
# COMPACT_ATOMS: atom_id res chain seq x y z
N MET A 1 -17.00 10.80 -55.97
CA MET A 1 -16.57 9.47 -55.49
C MET A 1 -17.39 9.10 -54.26
N PRO A 2 -18.01 7.91 -54.20
CA PRO A 2 -18.77 7.51 -53.01
C PRO A 2 -17.84 7.42 -51.81
N LYS A 3 -18.22 8.03 -50.68
CA LYS A 3 -17.44 8.00 -49.43
C LYS A 3 -17.31 6.55 -48.97
N THR A 4 -16.09 6.02 -48.96
CA THR A 4 -15.80 4.67 -48.46
C THR A 4 -16.25 4.57 -47.02
N ARG A 5 -17.16 3.64 -46.73
CA ARG A 5 -17.70 3.45 -45.39
C ARG A 5 -16.58 3.01 -44.46
N LYS A 6 -16.32 3.79 -43.40
CA LYS A 6 -15.22 3.53 -42.44
C LYS A 6 -15.42 2.25 -41.62
N HIS A 7 -16.67 1.82 -41.44
CA HIS A 7 -17.05 0.69 -40.58
C HIS A 7 -17.84 -0.34 -41.38
N LEU A 8 -17.58 -1.61 -41.06
CA LEU A 8 -18.37 -2.75 -41.51
C LEU A 8 -19.70 -2.80 -40.75
N THR A 9 -20.71 -3.44 -41.34
CA THR A 9 -21.86 -3.97 -40.61
C THR A 9 -21.49 -5.28 -39.90
N PRO A 10 -22.25 -5.70 -38.87
CA PRO A 10 -22.05 -7.01 -38.26
C PRO A 10 -22.08 -8.16 -39.28
N THR A 11 -23.01 -8.13 -40.23
CA THR A 11 -23.15 -9.13 -41.29
C THR A 11 -21.96 -9.14 -42.25
N GLU A 12 -21.41 -7.97 -42.61
CA GLU A 12 -20.21 -7.88 -43.44
C GLU A 12 -18.96 -8.42 -42.73
N ALA A 13 -18.82 -8.17 -41.42
CA ALA A 13 -17.73 -8.73 -40.63
C ALA A 13 -17.85 -10.26 -40.52
N GLU A 14 -19.06 -10.77 -40.31
CA GLU A 14 -19.35 -12.21 -40.24
C GLU A 14 -19.09 -12.92 -41.57
N ALA A 15 -19.54 -12.34 -42.70
CA ALA A 15 -19.29 -12.88 -44.04
C ALA A 15 -17.79 -12.96 -44.38
N LYS A 16 -16.97 -12.09 -43.78
CA LYS A 16 -15.50 -12.09 -43.90
C LYS A 16 -14.82 -12.99 -42.85
N GLY A 17 -15.57 -13.70 -42.01
CA GLY A 17 -15.03 -14.52 -40.92
C GLY A 17 -14.32 -13.72 -39.82
N LEU A 18 -14.55 -12.41 -39.74
CA LEU A 18 -13.89 -11.54 -38.77
C LEU A 18 -14.63 -11.57 -37.42
N LEU A 19 -13.88 -11.71 -36.33
CA LEU A 19 -14.44 -11.84 -35.00
C LEU A 19 -13.99 -10.70 -34.07
N CYS A 20 -14.89 -10.23 -33.23
CA CYS A 20 -14.54 -9.34 -32.11
C CYS A 20 -13.84 -10.13 -31.00
N ARG A 21 -13.19 -9.41 -30.07
CA ARG A 21 -12.46 -10.04 -28.93
C ARG A 21 -13.31 -11.00 -28.11
N LYS A 22 -14.60 -10.70 -27.93
CA LYS A 22 -15.55 -11.57 -27.20
C LYS A 22 -15.70 -12.91 -27.93
N HIS A 23 -15.99 -12.88 -29.23
CA HIS A 23 -16.20 -14.09 -30.03
C HIS A 23 -14.91 -14.90 -30.22
N LEU A 24 -13.76 -14.25 -30.43
CA LEU A 24 -12.46 -14.94 -30.45
C LEU A 24 -12.24 -15.75 -29.16
N LYS A 25 -12.52 -15.15 -28.00
CA LYS A 25 -12.35 -15.80 -26.70
C LYS A 25 -13.36 -16.94 -26.49
N GLU A 26 -14.66 -16.66 -26.69
CA GLU A 26 -15.74 -17.58 -26.36
C GLU A 26 -15.83 -18.76 -27.33
N ARG A 27 -15.64 -18.50 -28.63
CA ARG A 27 -15.83 -19.50 -29.69
C ARG A 27 -14.56 -20.28 -29.99
N LEU A 28 -13.40 -19.62 -29.97
CA LEU A 28 -12.15 -20.20 -30.49
C LEU A 28 -11.03 -20.26 -29.46
N ARG A 29 -11.22 -19.71 -28.25
CA ARG A 29 -10.16 -19.55 -27.25
C ARG A 29 -8.93 -18.86 -27.85
N LEU A 30 -9.14 -17.79 -28.62
CA LEU A 30 -8.11 -16.93 -29.21
C LEU A 30 -8.14 -15.50 -28.65
N MET A 31 -7.07 -14.74 -28.87
CA MET A 31 -6.99 -13.30 -28.66
C MET A 31 -6.07 -12.63 -29.71
N PRO A 32 -6.24 -11.33 -30.00
CA PRO A 32 -5.25 -10.58 -30.76
C PRO A 32 -3.91 -10.58 -30.01
N GLY A 33 -2.81 -10.86 -30.71
CA GLY A 33 -1.46 -10.74 -30.16
C GLY A 33 -1.06 -9.27 -29.97
N LEU A 34 0.07 -9.03 -29.30
CA LEU A 34 0.56 -7.69 -28.96
C LEU A 34 0.65 -6.75 -30.18
N ASN A 35 1.02 -7.30 -31.34
CA ASN A 35 1.20 -6.56 -32.60
C ASN A 35 0.10 -6.84 -33.64
N THR A 36 -0.93 -7.60 -33.28
CA THR A 36 -2.03 -7.93 -34.22
C THR A 36 -2.90 -6.69 -34.43
N LYS A 37 -2.91 -6.17 -35.66
CA LYS A 37 -3.76 -5.03 -36.04
C LYS A 37 -5.21 -5.50 -36.28
N PRO A 38 -6.22 -4.67 -35.98
CA PRO A 38 -7.60 -4.95 -36.42
C PRO A 38 -7.67 -5.07 -37.95
N ALA A 39 -8.40 -6.08 -38.43
CA ALA A 39 -8.73 -6.21 -39.86
C ALA A 39 -9.81 -5.20 -40.29
N GLY A 40 -10.53 -4.64 -39.32
CA GLY A 40 -11.53 -3.60 -39.51
C GLY A 40 -12.23 -3.25 -38.20
N SER A 41 -13.30 -2.47 -38.31
CA SER A 41 -14.17 -2.14 -37.18
C SER A 41 -15.64 -2.18 -37.59
N VAL A 42 -16.53 -2.52 -36.64
CA VAL A 42 -17.98 -2.60 -36.84
C VAL A 42 -18.66 -1.52 -36.01
N TRP A 43 -19.62 -0.80 -36.60
CA TRP A 43 -20.41 0.22 -35.92
C TRP A 43 -21.66 -0.39 -35.26
N GLN A 44 -21.95 -0.01 -34.00
CA GLN A 44 -23.08 -0.50 -33.21
C GLN A 44 -24.00 0.62 -32.69
N GLY A 45 -24.10 1.74 -33.42
CA GLY A 45 -24.97 2.86 -33.08
C GLY A 45 -24.37 3.86 -32.08
N GLN A 46 -23.84 3.36 -30.97
CA GLN A 46 -23.23 4.17 -29.89
C GLN A 46 -21.69 4.17 -29.90
N GLY A 47 -21.08 3.49 -30.88
CA GLY A 47 -19.63 3.38 -31.03
C GLY A 47 -19.22 2.30 -32.02
N ALA A 48 -17.92 2.12 -32.23
CA ALA A 48 -17.38 1.03 -33.04
C ALA A 48 -16.52 0.08 -32.18
N TYR A 49 -16.43 -1.18 -32.60
CA TYR A 49 -15.51 -2.16 -32.02
C TYR A 49 -14.64 -2.80 -33.09
N ASP A 50 -13.43 -3.20 -32.71
CA ASP A 50 -12.47 -3.85 -33.60
C ASP A 50 -12.84 -5.32 -33.86
N VAL A 51 -12.61 -5.76 -35.10
CA VAL A 51 -12.72 -7.16 -35.53
C VAL A 51 -11.41 -7.63 -36.14
N TYR A 52 -11.11 -8.91 -35.96
CA TYR A 52 -9.82 -9.51 -36.30
C TYR A 52 -10.01 -10.79 -37.11
N ASN A 53 -9.02 -11.10 -37.95
CA ASN A 53 -8.90 -12.39 -38.61
C ASN A 53 -8.46 -13.44 -37.58
N PRO A 54 -9.24 -14.51 -37.31
CA PRO A 54 -8.86 -15.55 -36.36
C PRO A 54 -7.52 -16.22 -36.68
N ALA A 55 -7.16 -16.33 -37.96
CA ALA A 55 -5.89 -16.93 -38.39
C ALA A 55 -4.64 -16.11 -37.99
N GLU A 56 -4.82 -14.81 -37.70
CA GLU A 56 -3.75 -13.90 -37.24
C GLU A 56 -3.75 -13.71 -35.71
N CYS A 57 -4.68 -14.37 -35.03
CA CYS A 57 -4.79 -14.34 -33.58
C CYS A 57 -3.96 -15.45 -32.93
N VAL A 58 -3.64 -15.26 -31.65
CA VAL A 58 -2.88 -16.23 -30.85
C VAL A 58 -3.80 -16.97 -29.88
N PRO A 59 -3.41 -18.17 -29.40
CA PRO A 59 -4.14 -18.85 -28.32
C PRO A 59 -4.39 -17.90 -27.16
N TRP A 60 -5.63 -17.90 -26.67
CA TRP A 60 -6.03 -17.06 -25.56
C TRP A 60 -5.19 -17.43 -24.34
N ARG A 61 -4.40 -16.46 -23.89
CA ARG A 61 -3.68 -16.52 -22.63
C ARG A 61 -4.26 -15.46 -21.74
N TRP A 62 -4.61 -15.85 -20.53
CA TRP A 62 -4.95 -14.88 -19.52
C TRP A 62 -3.70 -14.03 -19.23
N MET A 63 -3.84 -12.71 -19.32
CA MET A 63 -2.79 -11.76 -18.93
C MET A 63 -3.30 -10.90 -17.77
N PRO A 64 -2.45 -10.59 -16.78
CA PRO A 64 -2.82 -9.67 -15.71
C PRO A 64 -3.10 -8.29 -16.29
N GLY A 65 -4.17 -7.65 -15.83
CA GLY A 65 -4.42 -6.23 -16.13
C GLY A 65 -3.41 -5.32 -15.43
N ARG A 66 -3.35 -4.05 -15.84
CA ARG A 66 -2.40 -3.05 -15.28
C ARG A 66 -2.39 -3.00 -13.74
N ALA A 67 -3.57 -2.98 -13.13
CA ALA A 67 -3.69 -2.96 -11.66
C ALA A 67 -3.13 -4.22 -10.99
N GLN A 68 -3.24 -5.37 -11.66
CA GLN A 68 -2.70 -6.62 -11.15
C GLN A 68 -1.18 -6.67 -11.30
N VAL A 69 -0.64 -6.24 -12.44
CA VAL A 69 0.83 -6.13 -12.62
C VAL A 69 1.45 -5.20 -11.58
N ARG A 70 0.84 -4.04 -11.34
CA ARG A 70 1.27 -3.11 -10.28
C ARG A 70 1.29 -3.79 -8.90
N ARG A 71 0.20 -4.47 -8.54
CA ARG A 71 0.11 -5.22 -7.29
C ARG A 71 1.13 -6.35 -7.18
N GLN A 72 1.43 -7.04 -8.28
CA GLN A 72 2.51 -8.03 -8.35
C GLN A 72 3.88 -7.40 -8.08
N HIS A 73 4.12 -6.19 -8.59
CA HIS A 73 5.35 -5.44 -8.31
C HIS A 73 5.50 -5.10 -6.83
N VAL A 74 4.46 -4.55 -6.19
CA VAL A 74 4.47 -4.27 -4.75
C VAL A 74 4.67 -5.55 -3.93
N ALA A 75 4.00 -6.65 -4.31
CA ALA A 75 4.16 -7.94 -3.63
C ALA A 75 5.60 -8.49 -3.75
N ALA A 76 6.25 -8.29 -4.91
CA ALA A 76 7.65 -8.65 -5.11
C ALA A 76 8.58 -7.81 -4.23
N GLN A 77 8.40 -6.48 -4.18
CA GLN A 77 9.17 -5.60 -3.29
C GLN A 77 9.04 -6.02 -1.81
N ALA A 78 7.82 -6.30 -1.34
CA ALA A 78 7.60 -6.77 0.03
C ALA A 78 8.28 -8.12 0.30
N LYS A 79 8.28 -9.02 -0.70
CA LYS A 79 8.97 -10.30 -0.62
C LYS A 79 10.49 -10.12 -0.52
N ASP A 80 11.06 -9.23 -1.32
CA ASP A 80 12.49 -8.97 -1.34
C ASP A 80 12.96 -8.33 -0.02
N LEU A 81 12.20 -7.38 0.54
CA LEU A 81 12.48 -6.79 1.85
C LEU A 81 12.52 -7.85 2.96
N ILE A 82 11.50 -8.70 3.04
CA ILE A 82 11.44 -9.76 4.06
C ILE A 82 12.56 -10.80 3.84
N ALA A 83 12.83 -11.19 2.60
CA ALA A 83 13.89 -12.16 2.29
C ALA A 83 15.28 -11.61 2.62
N ALA A 84 15.49 -10.30 2.49
CA ALA A 84 16.73 -9.61 2.87
C ALA A 84 16.87 -9.36 4.38
N GLY A 85 15.89 -9.76 5.20
CA GLY A 85 15.93 -9.56 6.65
C GLY A 85 15.75 -8.10 7.07
N CYS A 86 14.85 -7.37 6.41
CA CYS A 86 14.48 -6.02 6.83
C CYS A 86 13.99 -6.00 8.29
N ILE A 87 14.12 -4.87 8.96
CA ILE A 87 13.55 -4.65 10.29
C ILE A 87 12.37 -3.68 10.18
N VAL A 88 11.41 -3.83 11.08
CA VAL A 88 10.25 -2.93 11.15
C VAL A 88 10.41 -2.03 12.35
N LEU A 89 10.31 -0.72 12.14
CA LEU A 89 10.48 0.30 13.16
C LEU A 89 9.21 1.13 13.28
N ASP A 90 8.88 1.48 14.51
CA ASP A 90 7.88 2.50 14.82
C ASP A 90 8.34 3.33 16.03
N THR A 91 7.89 4.58 16.10
CA THR A 91 8.24 5.52 17.16
C THR A 91 7.01 6.28 17.66
N GLU A 92 6.90 6.42 18.98
CA GLU A 92 6.05 7.45 19.58
C GLU A 92 6.90 8.66 19.96
N THR A 93 6.30 9.84 19.84
CA THR A 93 7.02 11.11 19.90
C THR A 93 6.29 12.12 20.76
N THR A 94 7.02 13.03 21.38
CA THR A 94 6.45 14.14 22.16
C THR A 94 5.66 15.15 21.30
N GLY A 95 5.71 15.05 19.96
CA GLY A 95 4.96 15.89 19.05
C GLY A 95 5.40 15.73 17.60
N LEU A 96 4.95 16.65 16.73
CA LEU A 96 5.24 16.60 15.29
C LEU A 96 6.21 17.69 14.80
N GLY A 97 6.54 18.65 15.68
CA GLY A 97 7.33 19.85 15.35
C GLY A 97 8.84 19.65 15.45
N ASP A 98 9.58 20.75 15.28
CA ASP A 98 11.05 20.76 15.19
C ASP A 98 11.75 20.57 16.55
N ASP A 99 11.00 20.60 17.65
CA ASP A 99 11.47 20.34 19.02
C ASP A 99 10.97 19.02 19.60
N ALA A 100 10.26 18.21 18.81
CA ALA A 100 9.79 16.91 19.22
C ALA A 100 10.94 15.90 19.35
N GLU A 101 10.77 14.96 20.28
CA GLU A 101 11.71 13.88 20.57
C GLU A 101 10.98 12.56 20.58
N ILE A 102 11.72 11.47 20.37
CA ILE A 102 11.21 10.11 20.55
C ILE A 102 11.01 9.85 22.05
N CYS A 103 9.84 9.33 22.42
CA CYS A 103 9.51 8.90 23.79
C CYS A 103 9.21 7.39 23.91
N GLU A 104 9.07 6.68 22.78
CA GLU A 104 9.04 5.22 22.70
C GLU A 104 9.59 4.78 21.34
N ILE A 105 10.33 3.67 21.32
CA ILE A 105 10.83 3.07 20.08
C ILE A 105 10.69 1.57 20.12
N THR A 106 10.21 1.00 19.02
CA THR A 106 10.22 -0.44 18.80
C THR A 106 10.89 -0.76 17.46
N ILE A 107 11.72 -1.80 17.46
CA ILE A 107 12.30 -2.43 16.28
C ILE A 107 12.00 -3.93 16.35
N LEU A 108 11.34 -4.45 15.33
CA LEU A 108 11.05 -5.87 15.16
C LEU A 108 11.89 -6.47 14.05
N ASP A 109 12.28 -7.72 14.23
CA ASP A 109 12.78 -8.54 13.11
C ASP A 109 11.63 -9.01 12.20
N VAL A 110 11.99 -9.71 11.11
CA VAL A 110 11.00 -10.27 10.16
C VAL A 110 10.10 -11.35 10.76
N THR A 111 10.43 -11.90 11.93
CA THR A 111 9.61 -12.86 12.68
C THR A 111 8.58 -12.17 13.56
N GLY A 112 8.79 -10.88 13.86
CA GLY A 112 7.99 -10.08 14.78
C GLY A 112 8.53 -10.08 16.20
N ALA A 113 9.74 -10.61 16.41
CA ALA A 113 10.43 -10.58 17.68
C ALA A 113 11.05 -9.19 17.89
N PRO A 114 10.92 -8.58 19.09
CA PRO A 114 11.57 -7.31 19.39
C PRO A 114 13.09 -7.45 19.43
N ILE A 115 13.78 -6.63 18.65
CA ILE A 115 15.23 -6.38 18.74
C ILE A 115 15.49 -5.26 19.75
N LEU A 116 14.64 -4.22 19.72
CA LEU A 116 14.61 -3.11 20.64
C LEU A 116 13.16 -2.76 20.92
N ASP A 117 12.79 -2.57 22.19
CA ASP A 117 11.45 -2.14 22.58
C ASP A 117 11.57 -1.42 23.92
N THR A 118 11.50 -0.09 23.89
CA THR A 118 11.77 0.70 25.10
C THR A 118 11.10 2.07 25.05
N LEU A 119 10.70 2.54 26.23
CA LEU A 119 10.43 3.96 26.45
C LEU A 119 11.74 4.75 26.42
N VAL A 120 11.66 6.00 26.04
CA VAL A 120 12.80 6.93 26.02
C VAL A 120 12.44 8.15 26.85
N ARG A 121 13.33 8.57 27.74
CA ARG A 121 13.18 9.82 28.50
C ARG A 121 13.57 11.01 27.61
N PRO A 122 12.61 11.84 27.16
CA PRO A 122 12.90 13.06 26.40
C PRO A 122 13.53 14.13 27.29
N THR A 123 14.07 15.19 26.68
CA THR A 123 14.63 16.34 27.43
C THR A 123 13.56 17.31 27.94
N ARG A 124 12.33 17.22 27.40
CA ARG A 124 11.18 18.06 27.78
C ARG A 124 9.98 17.22 28.19
N PRO A 125 9.07 17.76 29.03
CA PRO A 125 7.82 17.07 29.36
C PRO A 125 7.01 16.68 28.13
N ILE A 126 6.35 15.53 28.18
CA ILE A 126 5.47 15.04 27.12
C ILE A 126 4.18 15.89 27.11
N PRO A 127 3.85 16.60 26.02
CA PRO A 127 2.61 17.36 25.92
C PRO A 127 1.36 16.49 26.15
N VAL A 128 0.31 17.11 26.68
CA VAL A 128 -0.95 16.42 26.99
C VAL A 128 -1.64 15.89 25.73
N GLU A 129 -1.46 16.56 24.60
CA GLU A 129 -1.99 16.16 23.29
C GLU A 129 -1.33 14.89 22.78
N ALA A 130 -0.01 14.77 22.93
CA ALA A 130 0.74 13.56 22.59
C ALA A 130 0.34 12.40 23.53
N THR A 131 0.33 12.67 24.83
CA THR A 131 -0.17 11.73 25.86
C THR A 131 -1.59 11.24 25.56
N ALA A 132 -2.48 12.11 25.08
CA ALA A 132 -3.84 11.73 24.73
C ALA A 132 -3.93 10.74 23.56
N ILE A 133 -2.91 10.69 22.70
CA ILE A 133 -2.80 9.76 21.57
C ILE A 133 -2.17 8.45 22.05
N HIS A 134 -0.90 8.49 22.46
CA HIS A 134 -0.10 7.28 22.71
C HIS A 134 -0.12 6.79 24.16
N LYS A 135 -0.77 7.53 25.08
CA LYS A 135 -0.95 7.18 26.50
C LYS A 135 0.34 7.07 27.33
N ILE A 136 1.46 7.58 26.83
CA ILE A 136 2.74 7.63 27.56
C ILE A 136 2.77 8.92 28.37
N THR A 137 3.04 8.81 29.66
CA THR A 137 3.08 9.94 30.59
C THR A 137 4.51 10.23 31.04
N ASP A 138 4.78 11.46 31.52
CA ASP A 138 6.08 11.82 32.11
C ASP A 138 6.51 10.85 33.23
N ALA A 139 5.56 10.36 34.03
CA ALA A 139 5.83 9.39 35.08
C ALA A 139 6.34 8.05 34.55
N MET A 140 5.86 7.60 33.38
CA MET A 140 6.31 6.37 32.74
C MET A 140 7.75 6.50 32.22
N VAL A 141 8.12 7.66 31.67
CA VAL A 141 9.45 7.89 31.09
C VAL A 141 10.48 8.41 32.10
N ALA A 142 10.07 8.80 33.31
CA ALA A 142 10.98 9.37 34.31
C ALA A 142 12.20 8.47 34.62
N SER A 143 11.98 7.16 34.68
CA SER A 143 13.04 6.15 34.92
C SER A 143 13.50 5.43 33.65
N ALA A 144 12.95 5.77 32.49
CA ALA A 144 13.36 5.22 31.20
C ALA A 144 14.77 5.69 30.81
N PRO A 145 15.49 4.95 29.95
CA PRO A 145 16.77 5.40 29.41
C PRO A 145 16.59 6.69 28.58
N SER A 146 17.57 7.57 28.62
CA SER A 146 17.68 8.74 27.73
C SER A 146 18.10 8.31 26.32
N TRP A 147 17.92 9.20 25.33
CA TRP A 147 18.33 8.86 23.96
C TRP A 147 19.80 8.46 23.81
N PRO A 148 20.80 9.11 24.45
CA PRO A 148 22.19 8.65 24.37
C PRO A 148 22.39 7.20 24.84
N GLU A 149 21.63 6.76 25.84
CA GLU A 149 21.69 5.38 26.36
C GLU A 149 21.06 4.37 25.37
N VAL A 150 20.06 4.80 24.59
CA VAL A 150 19.38 3.96 23.58
C VAL A 150 20.09 4.00 22.22
N ALA A 151 20.77 5.10 21.89
CA ALA A 151 21.32 5.38 20.56
C ALA A 151 22.31 4.31 20.08
N GLU A 152 23.15 3.78 20.98
CA GLU A 152 24.10 2.70 20.63
C GLU A 152 23.38 1.41 20.23
N GLN A 153 22.37 1.00 21.01
CA GLN A 153 21.56 -0.18 20.73
C GLN A 153 20.77 -0.01 19.43
N TYR A 154 20.20 1.18 19.22
CA TYR A 154 19.53 1.54 17.97
C TYR A 154 20.50 1.44 16.78
N ALA A 155 21.69 2.03 16.87
CA ALA A 155 22.67 2.03 15.79
C ALA A 155 23.10 0.61 15.41
N ALA A 156 23.32 -0.26 16.42
CA ALA A 156 23.61 -1.67 16.21
C ALA A 156 22.42 -2.44 15.58
N ALA A 157 21.18 -2.10 15.98
CA ALA A 157 19.98 -2.72 15.45
C ALA A 157 19.75 -2.38 13.97
N VAL A 158 20.03 -1.15 13.53
CA VAL A 158 19.79 -0.72 12.14
C VAL A 158 20.97 -0.96 11.19
N ALA A 159 22.17 -1.23 11.72
CA ALA A 159 23.38 -1.39 10.91
C ALA A 159 23.24 -2.48 9.84
N GLY A 160 23.43 -2.10 8.58
CA GLY A 160 23.40 -3.02 7.43
C GLY A 160 22.03 -3.59 7.10
N ARG A 161 20.94 -3.09 7.71
CA ARG A 161 19.57 -3.57 7.48
C ARG A 161 18.71 -2.48 6.82
N THR A 162 17.73 -2.90 6.02
CA THR A 162 16.68 -1.99 5.54
C THR A 162 15.65 -1.77 6.64
N VAL A 163 15.43 -0.51 7.01
CA VAL A 163 14.40 -0.09 7.97
C VAL A 163 13.09 0.14 7.24
N VAL A 164 12.07 -0.62 7.60
CA VAL A 164 10.69 -0.43 7.15
C VAL A 164 9.92 0.26 8.26
N ALA A 165 9.28 1.37 7.98
CA ALA A 165 8.28 1.95 8.87
C ALA A 165 7.02 2.28 8.05
N TYR A 166 5.88 2.46 8.71
CA TYR A 166 4.67 2.78 7.98
C TYR A 166 4.81 4.12 7.27
N ASN A 167 5.15 5.18 8.00
CA ASN A 167 5.48 6.49 7.44
C ASN A 167 6.97 6.82 7.65
N VAL A 168 7.87 6.07 7.01
CA VAL A 168 9.31 6.15 7.27
C VAL A 168 9.94 7.54 7.13
N ALA A 169 9.34 8.44 6.35
CA ALA A 169 9.80 9.82 6.24
C ALA A 169 9.62 10.60 7.56
N PHE A 170 8.55 10.29 8.32
CA PHE A 170 8.31 10.84 9.64
C PHE A 170 9.31 10.26 10.66
N ASP A 171 9.36 8.94 10.80
CA ASP A 171 10.26 8.28 11.77
C ASP A 171 11.73 8.66 11.53
N ALA A 172 12.21 8.61 10.29
CA ALA A 172 13.59 8.95 9.97
C ALA A 172 13.93 10.42 10.27
N ARG A 173 12.96 11.33 10.11
CA ARG A 173 13.11 12.74 10.49
C ARG A 173 13.23 12.88 12.00
N LEU A 174 12.30 12.28 12.76
CA LEU A 174 12.26 12.37 14.22
C LEU A 174 13.46 11.71 14.87
N LEU A 175 13.93 10.58 14.33
CA LEU A 175 15.18 9.95 14.73
C LEU A 175 16.35 10.92 14.57
N ARG A 176 16.52 11.50 13.36
CA ARG A 176 17.61 12.47 13.11
C ARG A 176 17.52 13.68 14.03
N GLN A 177 16.32 14.21 14.24
CA GLN A 177 16.07 15.34 15.12
C GLN A 177 16.41 15.03 16.58
N THR A 178 15.99 13.87 17.08
CA THR A 178 16.32 13.41 18.45
C THR A 178 17.83 13.26 18.61
N TYR A 179 18.52 12.66 17.63
CA TYR A 179 19.99 12.64 17.60
C TYR A 179 20.60 14.04 17.71
N GLN A 180 20.09 15.02 16.94
CA GLN A 180 20.59 16.39 16.94
C GLN A 180 20.37 17.12 18.27
N ILE A 181 19.18 16.96 18.88
CA ILE A 181 18.85 17.55 20.19
C ILE A 181 19.85 17.09 21.26
N HIS A 182 20.30 15.83 21.17
CA HIS A 182 21.29 15.26 22.07
C HIS A 182 22.75 15.47 21.64
N GLY A 183 23.02 16.23 20.57
CA GLY A 183 24.37 16.48 20.07
C GLY A 183 25.06 15.24 19.48
N LEU A 184 24.29 14.26 19.02
CA LEU A 184 24.76 13.00 18.45
C LEU A 184 24.61 13.00 16.91
N THR A 185 25.36 12.12 16.24
CA THR A 185 25.24 11.91 14.79
C THR A 185 24.37 10.70 14.48
N ALA A 186 23.27 10.90 13.76
CA ALA A 186 22.39 9.81 13.36
C ALA A 186 23.04 8.91 12.30
N PRO A 187 22.84 7.57 12.35
CA PRO A 187 23.29 6.68 11.29
C PRO A 187 22.54 6.95 9.99
N VAL A 188 23.21 6.68 8.85
CA VAL A 188 22.57 6.71 7.54
C VAL A 188 21.73 5.45 7.38
N LEU A 189 20.45 5.63 7.07
CA LEU A 189 19.50 4.52 6.94
C LEU A 189 19.24 4.18 5.48
N THR A 190 19.15 2.88 5.20
CA THR A 190 18.43 2.39 4.01
C THR A 190 16.98 2.16 4.44
N THR A 191 16.02 2.78 3.75
CA THR A 191 14.62 2.78 4.20
C THR A 191 13.65 2.31 3.12
N ALA A 192 12.51 1.76 3.56
CA ALA A 192 11.35 1.52 2.72
C ALA A 192 10.06 1.94 3.44
N CYS A 193 9.09 2.45 2.69
CA CYS A 193 7.86 3.04 3.25
C CYS A 193 6.66 2.12 3.02
N ALA A 194 6.20 1.44 4.07
CA ALA A 194 5.07 0.51 3.95
C ALA A 194 3.76 1.22 3.60
N MET A 195 3.56 2.48 4.01
CA MET A 195 2.40 3.30 3.64
C MET A 195 2.32 3.53 2.13
N LEU A 196 3.44 3.86 1.48
CA LEU A 196 3.47 4.12 0.04
C LEU A 196 3.32 2.81 -0.76
N MET A 197 3.99 1.74 -0.32
CA MET A 197 3.78 0.40 -0.88
C MET A 197 2.30 -0.01 -0.80
N TYR A 198 1.68 0.22 0.36
CA TYR A 198 0.28 -0.10 0.56
C TYR A 198 -0.65 0.79 -0.26
N ALA A 199 -0.39 2.09 -0.38
CA ALA A 199 -1.14 3.01 -1.23
C ALA A 199 -1.14 2.56 -2.70
N GLU A 200 0.03 2.17 -3.22
CA GLU A 200 0.18 1.63 -4.57
C GLU A 200 -0.58 0.31 -4.75
N TRP A 201 -0.49 -0.58 -3.75
CA TRP A 201 -1.26 -1.82 -3.74
C TRP A 201 -2.77 -1.56 -3.77
N HIS A 202 -3.25 -0.68 -2.88
CA HIS A 202 -4.65 -0.31 -2.71
C HIS A 202 -5.21 0.29 -4.01
N GLY A 203 -4.45 1.19 -4.64
CA GLY A 203 -4.66 1.59 -6.02
C GLY A 203 -5.66 2.72 -6.25
N GLU A 204 -6.00 3.50 -5.22
CA GLU A 204 -6.74 4.75 -5.36
C GLU A 204 -5.79 5.87 -5.81
N TYR A 205 -5.89 6.31 -7.07
CA TYR A 205 -5.01 7.35 -7.61
C TYR A 205 -5.63 8.74 -7.44
N ASP A 206 -4.93 9.64 -6.76
CA ASP A 206 -5.29 11.05 -6.66
C ASP A 206 -4.64 11.82 -7.82
N ARG A 207 -5.44 12.14 -8.85
CA ARG A 207 -4.98 12.88 -10.03
C ARG A 207 -4.52 14.30 -9.73
N SER A 208 -5.06 14.93 -8.68
CA SER A 208 -4.72 16.32 -8.33
C SER A 208 -3.34 16.45 -7.70
N ARG A 209 -2.90 15.39 -7.01
CA ARG A 209 -1.62 15.30 -6.31
C ARG A 209 -0.61 14.39 -7.00
N ASP A 210 -0.97 13.88 -8.17
CA ASP A 210 -0.20 12.94 -8.99
C ASP A 210 0.43 11.79 -8.18
N ARG A 211 -0.37 11.16 -7.32
CA ARG A 211 0.11 10.11 -6.41
C ARG A 211 -0.97 9.13 -6.00
N TRP A 212 -0.55 7.95 -5.54
CA TRP A 212 -1.43 7.03 -4.85
C TRP A 212 -1.89 7.61 -3.51
N ARG A 213 -3.19 7.56 -3.25
CA ARG A 213 -3.76 7.95 -1.96
C ARG A 213 -3.35 6.93 -0.91
N TRP A 214 -2.63 7.41 0.09
CA TRP A 214 -2.29 6.61 1.27
C TRP A 214 -3.48 6.56 2.25
N LEU A 215 -3.49 5.50 3.05
CA LEU A 215 -4.43 5.28 4.15
C LEU A 215 -3.65 5.31 5.47
N LYS A 216 -4.33 5.60 6.58
CA LYS A 216 -3.70 5.51 7.91
C LYS A 216 -3.33 4.06 8.23
N LEU A 217 -2.35 3.84 9.12
CA LEU A 217 -1.89 2.49 9.48
C LEU A 217 -3.06 1.59 9.92
N ILE A 218 -3.91 2.08 10.82
CA ILE A 218 -5.07 1.34 11.33
C ILE A 218 -6.02 0.93 10.18
N GLU A 219 -6.28 1.83 9.22
CA GLU A 219 -7.15 1.56 8.07
C GLU A 219 -6.54 0.49 7.16
N ALA A 220 -5.23 0.60 6.88
CA ALA A 220 -4.50 -0.38 6.08
C ALA A 220 -4.42 -1.74 6.77
N ALA A 221 -4.11 -1.77 8.07
CA ALA A 221 -4.06 -2.97 8.88
C ALA A 221 -5.44 -3.64 8.96
N THR A 222 -6.51 -2.86 9.08
CA THR A 222 -7.89 -3.35 9.06
C THR A 222 -8.24 -3.99 7.72
N ASP A 223 -7.98 -3.31 6.58
CA ASP A 223 -8.20 -3.88 5.24
C ASP A 223 -7.31 -5.11 4.98
N CYS A 224 -6.16 -5.18 5.67
CA CYS A 224 -5.28 -6.34 5.62
C CYS A 224 -5.70 -7.50 6.55
N GLY A 225 -6.63 -7.28 7.48
CA GLY A 225 -7.00 -8.25 8.51
C GLY A 225 -5.89 -8.50 9.54
N VAL A 226 -5.10 -7.48 9.86
CA VAL A 226 -3.95 -7.53 10.79
C VAL A 226 -3.97 -6.37 11.79
N ALA A 227 -5.12 -5.71 11.98
CA ALA A 227 -5.27 -4.71 13.02
C ALA A 227 -5.11 -5.35 14.41
N GLU A 228 -4.45 -4.64 15.31
CA GLU A 228 -4.25 -5.04 16.70
C GLU A 228 -4.82 -3.97 17.65
N ASP A 229 -5.19 -4.40 18.86
CA ASP A 229 -5.51 -3.48 19.94
C ASP A 229 -4.25 -2.74 20.42
N GLY A 230 -4.44 -1.59 21.07
CA GLY A 230 -3.33 -0.78 21.58
C GLY A 230 -2.63 0.08 20.53
N ALA A 231 -3.35 0.46 19.47
CA ALA A 231 -2.89 1.45 18.50
C ALA A 231 -2.34 2.71 19.19
N HIS A 232 -1.31 3.32 18.59
CA HIS A 232 -0.52 4.39 19.21
C HIS A 232 0.35 3.91 20.38
N ARG A 233 0.85 2.68 20.26
CA ARG A 233 2.03 2.20 20.99
C ARG A 233 2.98 1.67 19.94
N ALA A 234 4.26 2.01 20.06
CA ALA A 234 5.23 1.68 19.01
C ALA A 234 5.26 0.18 18.70
N LEU A 235 5.11 -0.67 19.71
CA LEU A 235 5.09 -2.12 19.53
C LEU A 235 3.87 -2.62 18.73
N ALA A 236 2.68 -2.09 19.01
CA ALA A 236 1.46 -2.47 18.29
C ALA A 236 1.52 -1.96 16.85
N ASP A 237 1.97 -0.73 16.65
CA ASP A 237 2.06 -0.10 15.33
C ASP A 237 3.16 -0.74 14.47
N ALA A 238 4.30 -1.12 15.06
CA ALA A 238 5.33 -1.93 14.39
C ALA A 238 4.80 -3.32 13.98
N ARG A 239 4.02 -3.99 14.84
CA ARG A 239 3.40 -5.28 14.50
C ARG A 239 2.38 -5.16 13.38
N MET A 240 1.51 -4.14 13.41
CA MET A 240 0.57 -3.86 12.32
C MET A 240 1.32 -3.57 11.01
N THR A 241 2.40 -2.79 11.07
CA THR A 241 3.26 -2.49 9.90
C THR A 241 3.88 -3.76 9.32
N LEU A 242 4.44 -4.63 10.15
CA LEU A 242 4.95 -5.94 9.73
C LEU A 242 3.82 -6.82 9.15
N GLY A 243 2.63 -6.77 9.75
CA GLY A 243 1.43 -7.45 9.28
C GLY A 243 1.04 -7.03 7.87
N VAL A 244 1.02 -5.71 7.59
CA VAL A 244 0.77 -5.15 6.26
C VAL A 244 1.84 -5.59 5.27
N LEU A 245 3.12 -5.54 5.65
CA LEU A 245 4.21 -5.98 4.77
C LEU A 245 4.10 -7.47 4.40
N ARG A 246 3.83 -8.33 5.39
CA ARG A 246 3.59 -9.77 5.21
C ARG A 246 2.32 -10.04 4.40
N TYR A 247 1.28 -9.23 4.57
CA TYR A 247 0.08 -9.27 3.73
C TYR A 247 0.46 -9.06 2.27
N LEU A 248 1.21 -8.00 1.96
CA LEU A 248 1.65 -7.70 0.59
C LEU A 248 2.50 -8.83 0.01
N GLN A 249 3.48 -9.33 0.77
CA GLN A 249 4.36 -10.44 0.37
C GLN A 249 3.58 -11.68 -0.09
N ARG A 250 2.49 -12.05 0.60
CA ARG A 250 1.70 -13.24 0.25
C ARG A 250 0.89 -13.11 -1.04
N ARG A 251 0.77 -11.91 -1.61
CA ARG A 251 -0.15 -11.61 -2.72
C ARG A 251 0.57 -11.53 -4.07
N THR A 252 1.44 -12.49 -4.31
CA THR A 252 2.25 -12.60 -5.54
C THR A 252 1.44 -12.74 -6.82
N ASN A 253 0.18 -13.15 -6.75
CA ASN A 253 -0.72 -13.18 -7.90
C ASN A 253 -1.36 -11.80 -8.20
N GLY A 254 -1.13 -10.78 -7.37
CA GLY A 254 -1.67 -9.43 -7.51
C GLY A 254 -3.18 -9.31 -7.39
N ARG A 255 -3.86 -10.30 -6.80
CA ARG A 255 -5.31 -10.26 -6.54
C ARG A 255 -5.57 -9.74 -5.14
N ARG A 256 -6.52 -8.80 -5.02
CA ARG A 256 -7.08 -8.40 -3.73
C ARG A 256 -8.17 -9.43 -3.35
N PRO A 257 -8.25 -9.87 -2.08
CA PRO A 257 -9.41 -10.62 -1.61
C PRO A 257 -10.69 -9.85 -1.94
N ALA A 258 -11.78 -10.57 -2.22
CA ALA A 258 -13.08 -9.91 -2.25
C ALA A 258 -13.31 -9.29 -0.86
N GLY A 259 -13.55 -7.98 -0.79
CA GLY A 259 -13.92 -7.34 0.47
C GLY A 259 -15.21 -7.95 1.01
N PRO A 260 -15.55 -7.73 2.29
CA PRO A 260 -16.85 -8.09 2.80
C PRO A 260 -17.92 -7.49 1.87
N LYS A 261 -18.85 -8.32 1.40
CA LYS A 261 -20.02 -7.81 0.67
C LYS A 261 -20.75 -6.90 1.66
N VAL A 262 -20.74 -5.60 1.42
CA VAL A 262 -21.58 -4.66 2.18
C VAL A 262 -23.01 -5.13 1.97
N ALA A 263 -23.63 -5.66 3.02
CA ALA A 263 -25.07 -5.88 3.00
C ALA A 263 -25.70 -4.49 2.84
N THR A 264 -26.41 -4.28 1.74
CA THR A 264 -27.24 -3.08 1.57
C THR A 264 -28.22 -3.06 2.73
N VAL A 265 -28.01 -2.14 3.68
CA VAL A 265 -29.00 -1.85 4.71
C VAL A 265 -30.24 -1.35 3.96
N PRO A 266 -31.41 -1.99 4.12
CA PRO A 266 -32.65 -1.47 3.55
C PRO A 266 -32.85 -0.06 4.07
N GLN A 267 -33.03 0.88 3.15
CA GLN A 267 -33.34 2.26 3.48
C GLN A 267 -34.72 2.26 4.15
N GLU A 268 -34.77 2.25 5.48
CA GLU A 268 -36.02 2.44 6.21
C GLU A 268 -36.61 3.79 5.81
N ALA A 269 -37.85 3.75 5.33
CA ALA A 269 -38.60 4.92 4.95
C ALA A 269 -38.80 5.79 6.20
N LEU A 270 -38.23 6.99 6.17
CA LEU A 270 -38.54 8.02 7.16
C LEU A 270 -40.07 8.27 7.10
N PRO A 271 -40.79 8.23 8.24
CA PRO A 271 -42.21 8.54 8.25
C PRO A 271 -42.42 9.97 7.76
N SER A 272 -43.36 10.13 6.81
CA SER A 272 -43.77 11.43 6.30
C SER A 272 -44.37 12.25 7.43
N VAL A 273 -43.62 13.23 7.93
CA VAL A 273 -44.18 14.29 8.75
C VAL A 273 -44.78 15.32 7.79
N LEU A 274 -46.09 15.24 7.58
CA LEU A 274 -46.89 16.34 7.07
C LEU A 274 -48.11 16.51 7.99
N GLY A 275 -48.33 17.76 8.41
CA GLY A 275 -49.61 18.21 8.90
C GLY A 275 -50.60 18.46 7.77
#